data_AF-A0A0X8P0Q4-F1
#
_entry.id   AF-A0A0X8P0Q4-F1
#
_cell.length_a   1.000
_cell.length_b   1.000
_cell.length_c   1.000
_cell.angle_alpha   90.00
_cell.angle_beta   90.00
_cell.angle_gamma   90.00
#
_symmetry.space_group_name_H-M   'P 1'
#
loop_
_entity.id
_entity.type
_entity.pdbx_description
1 polymer ?
#
loop_
_entity_poly.entity_id
_entity_poly.type
_entity_poly.pdbx_seq_one_letter_code
_entity_poly.pdbx_strand_id
1 'polypeptide(L)'
;MVNPHHVAHWYPTAAYLYILWLDALALAWEYLRRHPDYRLDWVRRARRPDAAYRWGLRLLEDPALDARDAHPAWLPGHAAVVQLYPDADPPPDAARFDFWNIPGHKHLLHDGKRLALIARSPGHCQRYALAFGLEDGMAVAYAHRGDAAAPVLDHAPSAARTRPRPTPAALLELHTLQALDATLAGASLRDVAEGLFGVDATAGWYSDGGLRSKVRRLVRRGDALMRGGYRRLAQLAPLEKGRFDGHAKRP
;
A
#
# COMPACT_ATOMS: atom_id res chain seq x y z
N MET A 1 -36.55 -8.61 8.57
CA MET A 1 -35.69 -9.80 8.40
C MET A 1 -34.42 -9.35 7.68
N VAL A 2 -33.32 -9.22 8.42
CA VAL A 2 -32.00 -8.90 7.85
C VAL A 2 -31.35 -10.22 7.45
N ASN A 3 -30.88 -10.30 6.21
CA ASN A 3 -30.36 -11.53 5.60
C ASN A 3 -29.06 -11.97 6.35
N PRO A 4 -28.96 -13.19 6.92
CA PRO A 4 -27.83 -13.60 7.77
C PRO A 4 -26.51 -13.84 7.04
N HIS A 5 -26.48 -13.77 5.70
CA HIS A 5 -25.31 -14.11 4.91
C HIS A 5 -25.09 -13.12 3.74
N HIS A 6 -25.01 -11.83 4.03
CA HIS A 6 -23.98 -11.05 3.33
C HIS A 6 -22.68 -11.57 3.94
N VAL A 7 -22.03 -12.55 3.30
CA VAL A 7 -20.66 -12.95 3.66
C VAL A 7 -19.82 -11.73 3.36
N ALA A 8 -19.77 -10.81 4.32
CA ALA A 8 -19.09 -9.56 4.16
C ALA A 8 -17.64 -9.93 3.86
N HIS A 9 -17.13 -9.49 2.71
CA HIS A 9 -15.84 -9.92 2.16
C HIS A 9 -14.66 -9.77 3.13
N TRP A 10 -14.85 -9.06 4.25
CA TRP A 10 -13.89 -8.93 5.33
C TRP A 10 -13.73 -10.17 6.23
N TYR A 11 -14.71 -11.06 6.29
CA TYR A 11 -14.73 -12.17 7.25
C TYR A 11 -13.59 -13.19 7.01
N PRO A 12 -13.25 -13.60 5.77
CA PRO A 12 -12.16 -14.55 5.55
C PRO A 12 -10.78 -13.89 5.73
N THR A 13 -10.08 -14.17 6.83
CA THR A 13 -8.71 -13.69 7.09
C THR A 13 -7.74 -14.09 5.96
N ALA A 14 -8.00 -15.20 5.27
CA ALA A 14 -7.24 -15.64 4.10
C ALA A 14 -7.18 -14.57 2.99
N ALA A 15 -8.22 -13.76 2.83
CA ALA A 15 -8.27 -12.66 1.85
C ALA A 15 -7.22 -11.57 2.15
N TYR A 16 -6.63 -11.55 3.34
CA TYR A 16 -5.69 -10.53 3.80
C TYR A 16 -4.24 -11.02 3.88
N LEU A 17 -3.96 -12.30 3.58
CA LEU A 17 -2.62 -12.88 3.70
C LEU A 17 -1.56 -12.22 2.79
N TYR A 18 -1.99 -11.57 1.70
CA TYR A 18 -1.09 -10.81 0.83
C TYR A 18 -0.45 -9.61 1.54
N ILE A 19 -1.08 -9.07 2.59
CA ILE A 19 -0.58 -7.92 3.37
C ILE A 19 0.75 -8.23 4.04
N LEU A 20 0.98 -9.50 4.39
CA LEU A 20 2.21 -9.97 5.03
C LEU A 20 3.46 -9.72 4.18
N TRP A 21 3.28 -9.41 2.89
CA TRP A 21 4.35 -9.22 1.90
C TRP A 21 4.36 -7.82 1.29
N LEU A 22 3.54 -6.90 1.78
CA LEU A 22 3.49 -5.54 1.27
C LEU A 22 4.57 -4.67 1.90
N ASP A 23 5.18 -3.83 1.08
CA ASP A 23 6.00 -2.73 1.56
C ASP A 23 5.14 -1.55 2.04
N ALA A 24 5.80 -0.51 2.56
CA ALA A 24 5.12 0.66 3.10
C ALA A 24 4.27 1.42 2.07
N LEU A 25 4.69 1.48 0.80
CA LEU A 25 3.93 2.18 -0.26
C LEU A 25 2.67 1.42 -0.65
N ALA A 26 2.78 0.09 -0.76
CA ALA A 26 1.67 -0.80 -1.01
C ALA A 26 0.68 -0.82 0.17
N LEU A 27 1.18 -0.79 1.41
CA LEU A 27 0.34 -0.68 2.59
C LEU A 27 -0.36 0.69 2.66
N ALA A 28 0.33 1.78 2.32
CA ALA A 28 -0.27 3.11 2.23
C ALA A 28 -1.44 3.13 1.24
N TRP A 29 -1.29 2.44 0.11
CA TRP A 29 -2.36 2.30 -0.88
C TRP A 29 -3.59 1.59 -0.31
N GLU A 30 -3.40 0.48 0.40
CA GLU A 30 -4.52 -0.25 1.01
C GLU A 30 -5.33 0.67 1.95
N TYR A 31 -4.67 1.50 2.75
CA TYR A 31 -5.39 2.45 3.59
C TYR A 31 -6.07 3.56 2.77
N LEU A 32 -5.40 4.11 1.75
CA LEU A 32 -5.95 5.17 0.91
C LEU A 32 -7.18 4.71 0.11
N ARG A 33 -7.13 3.56 -0.55
CA ARG A 33 -8.21 3.06 -1.43
C ARG A 33 -9.53 2.78 -0.69
N ARG A 34 -9.47 2.68 0.64
CA ARG A 34 -10.62 2.53 1.55
C ARG A 34 -11.24 3.84 1.99
N HIS A 35 -10.56 4.97 1.77
CA HIS A 35 -11.08 6.27 2.14
C HIS A 35 -12.31 6.63 1.30
N PRO A 36 -13.46 6.98 1.91
CA PRO A 36 -14.68 7.29 1.18
C PRO A 36 -14.51 8.49 0.23
N ASP A 37 -13.90 9.58 0.68
CA ASP A 37 -13.64 10.73 -0.18
C ASP A 37 -12.71 10.42 -1.37
N TYR A 38 -11.73 9.51 -1.21
CA TYR A 38 -10.88 9.09 -2.31
C TYR A 38 -11.70 8.38 -3.38
N ARG A 39 -12.59 7.46 -2.98
CA ARG A 39 -13.52 6.75 -3.87
C ARG A 39 -14.46 7.73 -4.58
N LEU A 40 -14.93 8.76 -3.88
CA LEU A 40 -15.76 9.82 -4.48
C LEU A 40 -14.98 10.65 -5.51
N ASP A 41 -13.73 11.02 -5.21
CA ASP A 41 -12.86 11.74 -6.14
C ASP A 41 -12.52 10.86 -7.36
N TRP A 42 -12.33 9.54 -7.20
CA TRP A 42 -12.15 8.58 -8.31
C TRP A 42 -13.35 8.54 -9.27
N VAL A 43 -14.57 8.47 -8.74
CA VAL A 43 -15.80 8.50 -9.56
C VAL A 43 -15.93 9.83 -10.30
N ARG A 44 -15.46 10.92 -9.68
CA ARG A 44 -15.52 12.28 -10.23
C ARG A 44 -14.25 12.70 -10.98
N ARG A 45 -13.33 11.77 -11.26
CA ARG A 45 -11.99 12.06 -11.82
C ARG A 45 -12.03 12.90 -13.09
N ALA A 46 -13.00 12.67 -13.97
CA ALA A 46 -13.18 13.41 -15.22
C ALA A 46 -13.45 14.91 -15.00
N ARG A 47 -14.00 15.29 -13.84
CA ARG A 47 -14.32 16.69 -13.47
C ARG A 47 -13.28 17.31 -12.54
N ARG A 48 -12.31 16.53 -12.05
CA ARG A 48 -11.32 16.96 -11.05
C ARG A 48 -9.95 16.36 -11.36
N PRO A 49 -9.29 16.79 -12.45
CA PRO A 49 -7.97 16.28 -12.82
C PRO A 49 -6.93 16.48 -11.71
N ASP A 50 -7.03 17.58 -10.95
CA ASP A 50 -6.07 17.92 -9.90
C ASP A 50 -6.34 17.25 -8.54
N ALA A 51 -7.40 16.44 -8.41
CA ALA A 51 -7.73 15.78 -7.15
C ALA A 51 -6.62 14.81 -6.68
N ALA A 52 -5.83 14.26 -7.60
CA ALA A 52 -4.73 13.34 -7.27
C ALA A 52 -3.73 13.95 -6.27
N TYR A 53 -3.38 15.23 -6.43
CA TYR A 53 -2.39 15.92 -5.60
C TYR A 53 -2.82 16.01 -4.13
N ARG A 54 -4.12 16.16 -3.85
CA ARG A 54 -4.68 16.12 -2.49
C ARG A 54 -4.36 14.80 -1.79
N TRP A 55 -4.31 13.71 -2.54
CA TRP A 55 -4.03 12.36 -2.05
C TRP A 55 -2.54 12.00 -2.07
N GLY A 56 -1.68 12.94 -2.49
CA GLY A 56 -0.25 12.69 -2.68
C GLY A 56 0.05 11.80 -3.88
N LEU A 57 -0.84 11.77 -4.87
CA LEU A 57 -0.66 11.03 -6.11
C LEU A 57 -0.51 11.99 -7.29
N ARG A 58 0.21 11.54 -8.34
CA ARG A 58 0.33 12.22 -9.63
C ARG A 58 -0.92 12.02 -10.47
N LEU A 59 -1.49 10.82 -10.43
CA LEU A 59 -2.74 10.43 -11.08
C LEU A 59 -3.56 9.63 -10.07
N LEU A 60 -4.88 9.72 -10.17
CA LEU A 60 -5.74 8.83 -9.40
C LEU A 60 -5.60 7.40 -9.93
N GLU A 61 -5.69 6.45 -9.02
CA GLU A 61 -5.59 5.00 -9.26
C GLU A 61 -6.94 4.37 -8.90
N ASP A 62 -7.31 3.25 -9.53
CA ASP A 62 -8.60 2.63 -9.30
C ASP A 62 -8.66 2.02 -7.88
N PRO A 63 -9.51 2.54 -6.96
CA PRO A 63 -9.62 2.01 -5.61
C PRO A 63 -10.16 0.57 -5.56
N ALA A 64 -10.70 0.04 -6.66
CA ALA A 64 -11.09 -1.37 -6.76
C ALA A 64 -9.88 -2.31 -6.78
N LEU A 65 -8.71 -1.84 -7.27
CA LEU A 65 -7.49 -2.62 -7.33
C LEU A 65 -6.79 -2.62 -5.97
N ASP A 66 -6.46 -3.80 -5.46
CA ASP A 66 -5.60 -3.93 -4.28
C ASP A 66 -4.12 -3.75 -4.63
N ALA A 67 -3.26 -3.69 -3.62
CA ALA A 67 -1.87 -3.33 -3.77
C ALA A 67 -1.04 -4.32 -4.59
N ARG A 68 -1.56 -5.50 -4.92
CA ARG A 68 -0.92 -6.44 -5.86
C ARG A 68 -1.03 -5.93 -7.30
N ASP A 69 -2.18 -5.34 -7.63
CA ASP A 69 -2.55 -4.94 -9.00
C ASP A 69 -2.55 -3.42 -9.20
N ALA A 70 -2.62 -2.64 -8.12
CA ALA A 70 -2.59 -1.18 -8.16
C ALA A 70 -1.16 -0.63 -8.22
N HIS A 71 -1.01 0.52 -8.86
CA HIS A 71 0.27 1.17 -9.12
C HIS A 71 0.21 2.68 -8.82
N PRO A 72 -0.01 3.07 -7.56
CA PRO A 72 -0.21 4.47 -7.22
C PRO A 72 1.05 5.29 -7.50
N ALA A 73 0.90 6.31 -8.33
CA ALA A 73 1.98 7.22 -8.71
C ALA A 73 2.23 8.28 -7.63
N TRP A 74 2.78 7.88 -6.49
CA TRP A 74 2.98 8.77 -5.33
C TRP A 74 3.92 9.98 -5.60
N LEU A 75 3.68 11.10 -4.89
CA LEU A 75 4.38 12.38 -5.02
C LEU A 75 4.83 12.97 -3.67
N PRO A 76 6.07 13.46 -3.53
CA PRO A 76 7.13 13.47 -4.54
C PRO A 76 7.68 12.06 -4.79
N GLY A 77 8.44 11.86 -5.88
CA GLY A 77 9.05 10.55 -6.15
C GLY A 77 9.85 10.03 -4.95
N HIS A 78 9.66 8.77 -4.58
CA HIS A 78 10.17 8.21 -3.33
C HIS A 78 11.59 7.67 -3.43
N ALA A 79 12.29 7.61 -2.27
CA ALA A 79 13.59 6.96 -2.13
C ALA A 79 13.57 5.48 -2.55
N ALA A 80 12.43 4.80 -2.36
CA ALA A 80 12.22 3.42 -2.78
C ALA A 80 12.08 3.25 -4.31
N VAL A 81 12.06 4.34 -5.10
CA VAL A 81 12.00 4.29 -6.56
C VAL A 81 13.36 4.62 -7.14
N VAL A 82 13.96 3.64 -7.81
CA VAL A 82 15.24 3.80 -8.52
C VAL A 82 14.98 4.44 -9.87
N GLN A 83 15.74 5.46 -10.24
CA GLN A 83 15.62 6.11 -11.54
C GLN A 83 16.69 5.55 -12.46
N LEU A 84 16.31 5.03 -13.63
CA LEU A 84 17.20 4.43 -14.62
C LEU A 84 17.29 5.34 -15.84
N TYR A 85 18.52 5.65 -16.25
CA TYR A 85 18.84 6.52 -17.38
C TYR A 85 19.76 5.79 -18.36
N PRO A 86 19.66 6.05 -19.67
CA PRO A 86 20.72 5.68 -20.60
C PRO A 86 22.03 6.29 -20.13
N ASP A 87 23.07 5.49 -20.04
CA ASP A 87 24.41 5.99 -19.81
C ASP A 87 24.96 6.57 -21.12
N ALA A 88 25.36 7.84 -21.08
CA ALA A 88 25.81 8.57 -22.27
C ALA A 88 27.29 8.32 -22.60
N ASP A 89 28.08 7.86 -21.63
CA ASP A 89 29.52 7.57 -21.81
C ASP A 89 29.92 6.32 -20.99
N PRO A 90 29.43 5.13 -21.39
CA PRO A 90 29.58 3.95 -20.56
C PRO A 90 31.01 3.38 -20.62
N PRO A 91 31.59 2.94 -19.48
CA PRO A 91 32.80 2.14 -19.51
C PRO A 91 32.56 0.79 -20.22
N PRO A 92 33.63 0.09 -20.69
CA PRO A 92 33.50 -1.17 -21.43
C PRO A 92 32.71 -2.28 -20.72
N ASP A 93 32.67 -2.26 -19.39
CA ASP A 93 32.01 -3.21 -18.49
C ASP A 93 30.75 -2.64 -17.82
N ALA A 94 30.19 -1.55 -18.35
CA ALA A 94 28.99 -0.92 -17.81
C ALA A 94 27.83 -1.92 -17.67
N ALA A 95 27.12 -1.83 -16.54
CA ALA A 95 25.90 -2.59 -16.33
C ALA A 95 24.88 -2.24 -17.42
N ARG A 96 24.26 -3.26 -18.00
CA ARG A 96 23.21 -3.10 -19.00
C ARG A 96 21.85 -3.20 -18.34
N PHE A 97 20.90 -2.40 -18.84
CA PHE A 97 19.50 -2.59 -18.51
C PHE A 97 19.01 -3.86 -19.19
N ASP A 98 18.85 -4.93 -18.42
CA ASP A 98 18.26 -6.18 -18.87
C ASP A 98 16.87 -6.33 -18.24
N PHE A 99 15.84 -5.97 -19.00
CA PHE A 99 14.46 -6.00 -18.55
C PHE A 99 14.03 -7.43 -18.19
N TRP A 100 14.50 -8.41 -18.95
CA TRP A 100 14.09 -9.80 -18.80
C TRP A 100 14.69 -10.45 -17.56
N ASN A 101 15.91 -10.07 -17.19
CA ASN A 101 16.61 -10.58 -16.00
C ASN A 101 16.13 -9.95 -14.68
N ILE A 102 15.33 -8.87 -14.72
CA ILE A 102 14.71 -8.34 -13.49
C ILE A 102 13.73 -9.40 -12.92
N PRO A 103 13.96 -9.91 -11.69
CA PRO A 103 13.20 -11.02 -11.15
C PRO A 103 11.81 -10.60 -10.68
N GLY A 104 10.87 -11.55 -10.76
CA GLY A 104 9.50 -11.37 -10.28
C GLY A 104 8.52 -10.95 -11.38
N HIS A 105 7.26 -10.76 -10.97
CA HIS A 105 6.20 -10.32 -11.84
C HIS A 105 6.38 -8.82 -12.16
N LYS A 106 6.69 -8.54 -13.43
CA LYS A 106 6.91 -7.19 -13.94
C LYS A 106 5.60 -6.56 -14.40
N HIS A 107 5.40 -5.31 -14.03
CA HIS A 107 4.32 -4.47 -14.51
C HIS A 107 4.90 -3.15 -15.00
N LEU A 108 4.49 -2.75 -16.19
CA LEU A 108 4.96 -1.54 -16.85
C LEU A 108 3.77 -0.61 -17.05
N LEU A 109 3.89 0.63 -16.59
CA LEU A 109 2.83 1.64 -16.70
C LEU A 109 3.42 3.03 -16.94
N HIS A 110 2.61 3.92 -17.50
CA HIS A 110 2.98 5.32 -17.63
C HIS A 110 2.41 6.11 -16.44
N ASP A 111 3.27 6.71 -15.62
CA ASP A 111 2.85 7.45 -14.41
C ASP A 111 2.30 8.85 -14.70
N GLY A 112 2.26 9.25 -15.97
CA GLY A 112 1.88 10.60 -16.43
C GLY A 112 3.09 11.49 -16.73
N LYS A 113 4.30 11.06 -16.36
CA LYS A 113 5.56 11.73 -16.71
C LYS A 113 6.56 10.79 -17.39
N ARG A 114 6.64 9.54 -16.92
CA ARG A 114 7.63 8.56 -17.34
C ARG A 114 7.09 7.15 -17.24
N LEU A 115 7.82 6.21 -17.81
CA LEU A 115 7.52 4.80 -17.70
C LEU A 115 7.98 4.29 -16.32
N ALA A 116 7.08 3.72 -15.55
CA ALA A 116 7.37 3.10 -14.27
C ALA A 116 7.29 1.59 -14.41
N LEU A 117 8.31 0.90 -13.89
CA LEU A 117 8.39 -0.55 -13.83
C LEU A 117 8.32 -0.99 -12.37
N ILE A 118 7.36 -1.86 -12.06
CA ILE A 118 7.28 -2.51 -10.76
C ILE A 118 7.56 -4.00 -10.94
N ALA A 119 8.59 -4.51 -10.28
CA ALA A 119 8.92 -5.93 -10.24
C ALA A 119 8.61 -6.49 -8.84
N ARG A 120 7.63 -7.40 -8.77
CA ARG A 120 7.15 -7.98 -7.52
C ARG A 120 7.57 -9.42 -7.40
N SER A 121 8.21 -9.76 -6.30
CA SER A 121 8.38 -11.13 -5.85
C SER A 121 7.85 -11.25 -4.41
N PRO A 122 7.59 -12.46 -3.89
CA PRO A 122 7.05 -12.59 -2.54
C PRO A 122 7.94 -11.91 -1.50
N GLY A 123 7.42 -10.86 -0.85
CA GLY A 123 8.12 -10.08 0.16
C GLY A 123 9.06 -8.99 -0.36
N HIS A 124 9.18 -8.82 -1.69
CA HIS A 124 10.00 -7.79 -2.31
C HIS A 124 9.25 -7.10 -3.44
N CYS A 125 9.27 -5.77 -3.44
CA CYS A 125 8.68 -4.96 -4.49
C CYS A 125 9.70 -3.91 -4.89
N GLN A 126 10.27 -4.08 -6.09
CA GLN A 126 11.25 -3.17 -6.66
C GLN A 126 10.52 -2.21 -7.60
N ARG A 127 10.82 -0.92 -7.49
CA ARG A 127 10.19 0.12 -8.32
C ARG A 127 11.26 0.90 -9.04
N TYR A 128 11.11 0.97 -10.35
CA TYR A 128 11.97 1.70 -11.24
C TYR A 128 11.18 2.77 -11.98
N ALA A 129 11.86 3.86 -12.26
CA ALA A 129 11.41 4.92 -13.11
C ALA A 129 12.37 5.01 -14.30
N LEU A 130 11.89 4.63 -15.47
CA LEU A 130 12.69 4.55 -16.69
C LEU A 130 12.66 5.92 -17.38
N ALA A 131 13.83 6.46 -17.68
CA ALA A 131 13.96 7.65 -18.49
C ALA A 131 13.54 7.36 -19.94
N PHE A 132 13.15 8.42 -20.64
CA PHE A 132 12.84 8.32 -22.06
C PHE A 132 14.06 7.86 -22.84
N GLY A 133 13.86 6.93 -23.77
CA GLY A 133 14.93 6.38 -24.63
C GLY A 133 15.81 5.31 -23.98
N LEU A 134 15.50 4.85 -22.76
CA LEU A 134 16.15 3.65 -22.19
C LEU A 134 15.55 2.39 -22.81
N GLU A 135 16.38 1.60 -23.48
CA GLU A 135 16.01 0.34 -24.11
C GLU A 135 16.75 -0.84 -23.50
N ASP A 136 16.19 -2.04 -23.67
CA ASP A 136 16.83 -3.30 -23.26
C ASP A 136 18.20 -3.46 -23.93
N GLY A 137 19.21 -3.84 -23.15
CA GLY A 137 20.59 -4.01 -23.59
C GLY A 137 21.44 -2.73 -23.56
N MET A 138 20.86 -1.54 -23.36
CA MET A 138 21.63 -0.29 -23.22
C MET A 138 22.38 -0.23 -21.88
N ALA A 139 23.53 0.43 -21.87
CA ALA A 139 24.21 0.76 -20.62
C ALA A 139 23.34 1.70 -19.78
N VAL A 140 23.29 1.46 -18.46
CA VAL A 140 22.35 2.14 -17.57
C VAL A 140 23.05 2.80 -16.39
N ALA A 141 22.77 4.08 -16.20
CA ALA A 141 23.07 4.82 -14.99
C ALA A 141 21.85 4.83 -14.07
N TYR A 142 22.04 4.75 -12.75
CA TYR A 142 20.96 4.77 -11.79
C TYR A 142 21.09 5.90 -10.77
N ALA A 143 19.96 6.47 -10.37
CA ALA A 143 19.89 7.48 -9.32
C ALA A 143 18.82 7.14 -8.28
N HIS A 144 19.13 7.32 -7.01
CA HIS A 144 18.22 7.19 -5.88
C HIS A 144 17.99 8.55 -5.23
N ARG A 145 16.84 8.74 -4.58
CA ARG A 145 16.53 9.98 -3.86
C ARG A 145 16.81 9.79 -2.37
N GLY A 146 17.77 10.54 -1.83
CA GLY A 146 18.15 10.48 -0.40
C GLY A 146 19.43 9.69 -0.16
N ASP A 147 19.81 9.53 1.11
CA ASP A 147 21.07 8.89 1.57
C ASP A 147 20.95 7.36 1.72
N ALA A 148 19.90 6.77 1.14
CA ALA A 148 19.68 5.34 1.18
C ALA A 148 20.67 4.67 0.24
N ALA A 149 21.56 3.83 0.78
CA ALA A 149 22.54 3.06 0.03
C ALA A 149 21.94 2.55 -1.29
N ALA A 150 22.67 2.79 -2.39
CA ALA A 150 22.29 2.37 -3.73
C ALA A 150 21.76 0.93 -3.65
N PRO A 151 20.50 0.66 -4.04
CA PRO A 151 20.14 -0.70 -4.34
C PRO A 151 21.06 -1.08 -5.49
N VAL A 152 22.05 -1.92 -5.20
CA VAL A 152 22.74 -2.66 -6.25
C VAL A 152 21.62 -3.24 -7.11
N LEU A 153 21.77 -3.20 -8.43
CA LEU A 153 20.99 -4.07 -9.32
C LEU A 153 21.42 -5.51 -9.00
N ASP A 154 21.09 -5.95 -7.78
CA ASP A 154 21.61 -7.15 -7.17
C ASP A 154 20.96 -8.29 -7.93
N HIS A 155 21.83 -9.08 -8.55
CA HIS A 155 21.46 -10.31 -9.16
C HIS A 155 20.78 -11.19 -8.10
N ALA A 156 19.60 -11.66 -8.48
CA ALA A 156 18.64 -12.43 -7.71
C ALA A 156 19.14 -13.05 -6.39
N PRO A 157 18.53 -12.73 -5.23
CA PRO A 157 18.53 -13.70 -4.14
C PRO A 157 17.79 -14.95 -4.62
N SER A 158 18.51 -16.08 -4.59
CA SER A 158 18.03 -17.42 -4.94
C SER A 158 16.58 -17.66 -4.50
N ALA A 159 15.76 -18.21 -5.41
CA ALA A 159 14.33 -18.45 -5.29
C ALA A 159 13.90 -19.42 -4.17
N ALA A 160 14.82 -19.84 -3.29
CA ALA A 160 14.57 -20.77 -2.21
C ALA A 160 15.12 -20.23 -0.88
N ARG A 161 14.67 -19.05 -0.44
CA ARG A 161 14.74 -18.70 0.99
C ARG A 161 13.49 -19.20 1.67
N THR A 162 13.65 -20.14 2.60
CA THR A 162 12.64 -20.46 3.60
C THR A 162 12.19 -19.15 4.24
N ARG A 163 10.89 -18.87 4.14
CA ARG A 163 10.37 -17.57 4.55
C ARG A 163 10.41 -17.48 6.07
N PRO A 164 10.91 -16.37 6.65
CA PRO A 164 10.76 -16.15 8.07
C PRO A 164 9.26 -16.07 8.40
N ARG A 165 8.90 -16.54 9.59
CA ARG A 165 7.54 -16.40 10.12
C ARG A 165 7.12 -14.93 10.05
N PRO A 166 5.86 -14.61 9.68
CA PRO A 166 5.37 -13.24 9.69
C PRO A 166 5.68 -12.55 11.01
N THR A 167 6.21 -11.34 10.94
CA THR A 167 6.53 -10.57 12.14
C THR A 167 5.25 -10.18 12.88
N PRO A 168 5.32 -9.94 14.20
CA PRO A 168 4.17 -9.40 14.93
C PRO A 168 3.63 -8.09 14.34
N ALA A 169 4.50 -7.27 13.76
CA ALA A 169 4.11 -6.04 13.05
C ALA A 169 3.29 -6.34 11.78
N ALA A 170 3.70 -7.32 10.97
CA ALA A 170 2.95 -7.71 9.77
C ALA A 170 1.56 -8.27 10.11
N LEU A 171 1.46 -9.09 11.16
CA LEU A 171 0.18 -9.58 11.66
C LEU A 171 -0.69 -8.45 12.23
N LEU A 172 -0.09 -7.45 12.87
CA LEU A 172 -0.81 -6.26 13.34
C LEU A 172 -1.40 -5.49 12.17
N GLU A 173 -0.66 -5.27 11.08
CA GLU A 173 -1.18 -4.57 9.89
C GLU A 173 -2.31 -5.34 9.23
N LEU A 174 -2.17 -6.66 9.07
CA LEU A 174 -3.22 -7.53 8.56
C LEU A 174 -4.53 -7.37 9.36
N HIS A 175 -4.45 -7.55 10.68
CA HIS A 175 -5.62 -7.43 11.56
C HIS A 175 -6.18 -6.00 11.60
N THR A 176 -5.33 -4.99 11.46
CA THR A 176 -5.76 -3.58 11.42
C THR A 176 -6.59 -3.31 10.17
N LEU A 177 -6.13 -3.80 9.00
CA LEU A 177 -6.86 -3.61 7.75
C LEU A 177 -8.17 -4.41 7.73
N GLN A 178 -8.16 -5.66 8.22
CA GLN A 178 -9.37 -6.46 8.33
C GLN A 178 -10.40 -5.83 9.29
N ALA A 179 -9.96 -5.32 10.45
CA ALA A 179 -10.84 -4.61 11.38
C ALA A 179 -11.40 -3.30 10.78
N LEU A 180 -10.60 -2.60 9.96
CA LEU A 180 -11.06 -1.42 9.22
C LEU A 180 -12.15 -1.81 8.22
N ASP A 181 -11.92 -2.82 7.39
CA ASP A 181 -12.89 -3.29 6.39
C ASP A 181 -14.18 -3.79 7.02
N ALA A 182 -14.09 -4.48 8.16
CA ALA A 182 -15.23 -4.88 8.96
C ALA A 182 -16.04 -3.67 9.47
N THR A 183 -15.35 -2.66 10.00
CA THR A 183 -15.99 -1.43 10.50
C THR A 183 -16.66 -0.65 9.37
N LEU A 184 -16.01 -0.54 8.21
CA LEU A 184 -16.57 0.10 7.02
C LEU A 184 -17.79 -0.66 6.47
N ALA A 185 -17.86 -1.98 6.69
CA ALA A 185 -19.02 -2.80 6.39
C ALA A 185 -20.13 -2.73 7.46
N GLY A 186 -19.95 -1.94 8.52
CA GLY A 186 -20.94 -1.76 9.59
C GLY A 186 -20.90 -2.81 10.70
N ALA A 187 -19.86 -3.65 10.76
CA ALA A 187 -19.70 -4.66 11.79
C ALA A 187 -19.52 -4.03 13.18
N SER A 188 -20.11 -4.63 14.22
CA SER A 188 -19.89 -4.21 15.59
C SER A 188 -18.50 -4.63 16.09
N LEU A 189 -18.00 -4.02 17.17
CA LEU A 189 -16.72 -4.45 17.77
C LEU A 189 -16.70 -5.92 18.17
N ARG A 190 -17.86 -6.50 18.48
CA ARG A 190 -17.99 -7.92 18.81
C ARG A 190 -17.88 -8.77 17.55
N ASP A 191 -18.59 -8.41 16.47
CA ASP A 191 -18.49 -9.13 15.18
C ASP A 191 -17.04 -9.12 14.66
N VAL A 192 -16.37 -7.97 14.78
CA VAL A 192 -14.94 -7.84 14.46
C VAL A 192 -14.11 -8.81 15.32
N ALA A 193 -14.37 -8.90 16.62
CA ALA A 193 -13.67 -9.82 17.50
C ALA A 193 -13.88 -11.30 17.09
N GLU A 194 -15.13 -11.68 16.80
CA GLU A 194 -15.50 -13.02 16.37
C GLU A 194 -14.82 -13.39 15.04
N GLY A 195 -14.82 -12.47 14.07
CA GLY A 195 -14.18 -12.71 12.77
C GLY A 195 -12.64 -12.78 12.82
N LEU A 196 -11.99 -11.98 13.66
CA LEU A 196 -10.52 -11.99 13.77
C LEU A 196 -9.98 -13.10 14.69
N PHE A 197 -10.67 -13.42 15.78
CA PHE A 197 -10.15 -14.27 16.84
C PHE A 197 -10.98 -15.54 17.10
N GLY A 198 -12.12 -15.69 16.42
CA GLY A 198 -13.03 -16.82 16.57
C GLY A 198 -14.03 -16.64 17.70
N VAL A 199 -15.13 -17.40 17.61
CA VAL A 199 -16.24 -17.37 18.58
C VAL A 199 -15.80 -17.72 20.00
N ASP A 200 -14.91 -18.71 20.15
CA ASP A 200 -14.43 -19.18 21.46
C ASP A 200 -13.68 -18.07 22.22
N ALA A 201 -12.85 -17.30 21.51
CA ALA A 201 -12.12 -16.17 22.09
C ALA A 201 -13.07 -15.05 22.57
N THR A 202 -14.27 -14.97 22.01
CA THR A 202 -15.27 -13.94 22.36
C THR A 202 -16.27 -14.38 23.42
N ALA A 203 -16.22 -15.63 23.89
CA ALA A 203 -17.12 -16.13 24.93
C ALA A 203 -17.10 -15.24 26.19
N GLY A 204 -15.95 -14.65 26.52
CA GLY A 204 -15.76 -13.71 27.63
C GLY A 204 -15.93 -12.22 27.31
N TRP A 205 -16.57 -11.84 26.18
CA TRP A 205 -16.58 -10.45 25.69
C TRP A 205 -17.05 -9.40 26.72
N TYR A 206 -17.97 -9.78 27.62
CA TYR A 206 -18.52 -8.90 28.65
C TYR A 206 -17.82 -9.04 30.01
N SER A 207 -17.02 -10.09 30.22
CA SER A 207 -16.33 -10.39 31.48
C SER A 207 -14.84 -10.01 31.45
N ASP A 208 -14.19 -10.05 30.29
CA ASP A 208 -12.79 -9.64 30.08
C ASP A 208 -12.68 -8.46 29.09
N GLY A 209 -12.25 -7.32 29.60
CA GLY A 209 -12.07 -6.10 28.82
C GLY A 209 -10.85 -6.10 27.89
N GLY A 210 -9.97 -7.09 27.97
CA GLY A 210 -8.72 -7.19 27.22
C GLY A 210 -8.95 -7.28 25.71
N LEU A 211 -9.76 -8.25 25.27
CA LEU A 211 -10.08 -8.45 23.85
C LEU A 211 -10.82 -7.26 23.25
N ARG A 212 -11.82 -6.73 23.98
CA ARG A 212 -12.56 -5.52 23.58
C ARG A 212 -11.63 -4.33 23.38
N SER A 213 -10.67 -4.15 24.29
CA SER A 213 -9.68 -3.09 24.19
C SER A 213 -8.73 -3.29 23.01
N LYS A 214 -8.32 -4.54 22.72
CA LYS A 214 -7.50 -4.89 21.55
C LYS A 214 -8.21 -4.56 20.25
N VAL A 215 -9.46 -5.01 20.08
CA VAL A 215 -10.26 -4.74 18.87
C VAL A 215 -10.49 -3.25 18.68
N ARG A 216 -10.85 -2.52 19.75
CA ARG A 216 -11.00 -1.07 19.70
C ARG A 216 -9.72 -0.36 19.25
N ARG A 217 -8.54 -0.84 19.66
CA ARG A 217 -7.25 -0.29 19.21
C ARG A 217 -7.00 -0.58 17.73
N LEU A 218 -7.32 -1.76 17.23
CA LEU A 218 -7.21 -2.11 15.81
C LEU A 218 -8.09 -1.18 14.95
N VAL A 219 -9.37 -1.03 15.33
CA VAL A 219 -10.30 -0.15 14.61
C VAL A 219 -9.82 1.31 14.59
N ARG A 220 -9.41 1.85 15.74
CA ARG A 220 -8.86 3.22 15.83
C ARG A 220 -7.60 3.39 15.00
N ARG A 221 -6.71 2.39 14.99
CA ARG A 221 -5.49 2.41 14.18
C ARG A 221 -5.83 2.43 12.69
N GLY A 222 -6.74 1.57 12.25
CA GLY A 222 -7.18 1.50 10.86
C GLY A 222 -7.79 2.82 10.37
N ASP A 223 -8.70 3.40 11.16
CA ASP A 223 -9.30 4.70 10.85
C ASP A 223 -8.25 5.83 10.77
N ALA A 224 -7.30 5.86 11.71
CA ALA A 224 -6.22 6.84 11.71
C ALA A 224 -5.28 6.68 10.51
N LEU A 225 -4.96 5.45 10.09
CA LEU A 225 -4.16 5.19 8.90
C LEU A 225 -4.91 5.58 7.63
N MET A 226 -6.19 5.23 7.50
CA MET A 226 -7.03 5.63 6.37
C MET A 226 -7.14 7.16 6.25
N ARG A 227 -7.44 7.88 7.34
CA ARG A 227 -7.70 9.35 7.35
C ARG A 227 -6.46 10.24 7.32
N GLY A 228 -5.32 9.71 6.87
CA GLY A 228 -4.11 10.49 6.64
C GLY A 228 -2.85 9.84 7.20
N GLY A 229 -2.95 8.84 8.08
CA GLY A 229 -1.77 8.11 8.55
C GLY A 229 -1.04 7.35 7.44
N TYR A 230 -1.74 6.98 6.35
CA TYR A 230 -1.15 6.41 5.13
C TYR A 230 -0.07 7.33 4.55
N ARG A 231 -0.17 8.65 4.75
CA ARG A 231 0.84 9.61 4.29
C ARG A 231 2.20 9.37 4.93
N ARG A 232 2.24 8.93 6.19
CA ARG A 232 3.51 8.56 6.85
C ARG A 232 4.10 7.30 6.23
N LEU A 233 3.27 6.30 5.92
CA LEU A 233 3.71 5.08 5.24
C LEU A 233 4.23 5.40 3.82
N ALA A 234 3.56 6.32 3.14
CA ALA A 234 3.97 6.85 1.84
C ALA A 234 5.04 7.94 1.93
N GLN A 235 5.62 8.26 3.09
CA GLN A 235 6.64 9.32 3.26
C GLN A 235 6.22 10.69 2.64
N LEU A 236 4.94 11.00 2.68
CA LEU A 236 4.35 12.25 2.22
C LEU A 236 4.36 13.29 3.35
N ALA A 237 4.40 14.57 2.98
CA ALA A 237 4.17 15.64 3.94
C ALA A 237 2.83 15.41 4.66
N PRO A 238 2.75 15.66 5.98
CA PRO A 238 1.47 15.65 6.69
C PRO A 238 0.49 16.62 6.01
N LEU A 239 -0.81 16.31 6.09
CA LEU A 239 -1.81 17.34 5.78
C LEU A 239 -1.60 18.47 6.80
N GLU A 240 -1.45 19.71 6.33
CA GLU A 240 -1.47 20.86 7.22
C GLU A 240 -2.75 20.77 8.06
N LYS A 241 -2.63 20.90 9.38
CA LYS A 241 -3.78 20.97 10.29
C LYS A 241 -4.49 22.30 10.03
N GLY A 242 -5.32 22.32 9.01
CA GLY A 242 -6.13 23.46 8.64
C GLY A 242 -7.30 22.96 7.82
N ARG A 243 -8.51 23.15 8.36
CA ARG A 243 -9.81 23.06 7.67
C ARG A 243 -10.62 21.75 7.73
N PHE A 244 -10.41 20.88 8.70
CA PHE A 244 -11.36 19.78 9.01
C PHE A 244 -11.73 19.60 10.48
N ASP A 245 -11.48 20.59 11.35
CA ASP A 245 -12.12 20.65 12.67
C ASP A 245 -13.54 21.21 12.54
N GLY A 246 -14.41 20.42 11.91
CA GLY A 246 -15.85 20.56 12.03
C GLY A 246 -16.34 19.90 13.32
N HIS A 247 -15.80 20.30 14.47
CA HIS A 247 -16.44 20.00 15.75
C HIS A 247 -17.72 20.84 15.83
N ALA A 248 -18.82 20.31 15.29
CA ALA A 248 -20.15 20.78 15.62
C ALA A 248 -20.43 20.43 17.10
N LYS A 249 -20.05 21.33 18.00
CA LYS A 249 -20.79 21.50 19.25
C LYS A 249 -22.21 21.86 18.84
N ARG A 250 -23.16 20.96 19.08
CA ARG A 250 -24.58 21.33 19.10
C ARG A 250 -24.96 21.72 20.54
N PRO A 251 -25.84 22.71 20.69
CA PRO A 251 -26.33 23.20 21.98
C PRO A 251 -27.11 22.12 22.74
#